data_AF-R0DZQ6-F1
#
_entry.id   AF-R0DZQ6-F1
#
_cell.length_a   1.000
_cell.length_b   1.000
_cell.length_c   1.000
_cell.angle_alpha   90.00
_cell.angle_beta   90.00
_cell.angle_gamma   90.00
#
_symmetry.space_group_name_H-M   'P 1'
#
loop_
_entity.id
_entity.type
_entity.pdbx_description
1 polymer ?
#
loop_
_entity_poly.entity_id
_entity_poly.type
_entity_poly.pdbx_seq_one_letter_code
_entity_poly.pdbx_strand_id
1 'polypeptide(L)'
;VGVTYDQLQGTSIATQSNTQQRTLLGLSYQIGPVKALAGLRWLNTRNTDAPPSSWLYWGGMTWQVNAPLSISASVYHTHFRESNGGPTMGALLVDYALSKRTDVYAEGAYVANRSTTNVGIRGTGVDVVAGMNQAGVTVGIRHLF
;
A
#
# COMPACT_ATOMS: atom_id res chain seq x y z
N VAL A 1 4.49 -12.20 13.72
CA VAL A 1 5.38 -12.15 12.54
C VAL A 1 4.86 -13.12 11.50
N GLY A 2 4.97 -12.78 10.22
CA GLY A 2 4.53 -13.64 9.12
C GLY A 2 5.43 -13.46 7.90
N VAL A 3 5.61 -14.54 7.15
CA VAL A 3 6.33 -14.55 5.88
C VAL A 3 5.43 -15.14 4.81
N THR A 4 5.42 -14.58 3.61
CA THR A 4 4.70 -15.15 2.47
C THR A 4 5.58 -15.16 1.24
N TYR A 5 5.37 -16.15 0.39
CA TYR A 5 5.97 -16.25 -0.94
C TYR A 5 4.87 -16.58 -1.95
N ASP A 6 4.86 -15.88 -3.07
CA ASP A 6 4.02 -16.22 -4.21
C ASP A 6 4.77 -16.04 -5.53
N GLN A 7 4.35 -16.80 -6.54
CA GLN A 7 4.85 -16.71 -7.90
C GLN A 7 3.69 -16.73 -8.88
N LEU A 8 3.74 -15.82 -9.85
CA LEU A 8 2.81 -15.75 -10.97
C LEU A 8 3.58 -15.90 -12.28
N GLN A 9 2.98 -16.64 -13.21
CA GLN A 9 3.44 -16.75 -14.60
C GLN A 9 2.53 -15.92 -15.50
N GLY A 10 2.95 -15.71 -16.75
CA GLY A 10 2.11 -15.09 -17.77
C GLY A 10 0.79 -15.82 -18.00
N THR A 11 -0.21 -15.08 -18.46
CA THR A 11 -1.60 -15.54 -18.62
C THR A 11 -1.93 -15.96 -20.06
N SER A 12 -0.94 -15.93 -20.96
CA SER A 12 -1.09 -16.26 -22.38
C SER A 12 0.19 -16.87 -22.96
N ILE A 13 0.09 -17.49 -24.13
CA ILE A 13 1.26 -18.00 -24.88
C ILE A 13 2.28 -16.88 -25.11
N ALA A 14 1.82 -15.66 -25.45
CA ALA A 14 2.69 -14.51 -25.70
C ALA A 14 3.45 -14.04 -24.45
N THR A 15 2.94 -14.32 -23.24
CA THR A 15 3.55 -13.90 -21.97
C THR A 15 4.09 -15.07 -21.16
N GLN A 16 4.13 -16.29 -21.71
CA GLN A 16 4.42 -17.50 -20.95
C GLN A 16 5.80 -17.53 -20.27
N SER A 17 6.76 -16.75 -20.77
CA SER A 17 8.09 -16.60 -20.18
C SER A 17 8.12 -15.58 -19.03
N ASN A 18 7.09 -14.74 -18.89
CA ASN A 18 7.01 -13.73 -17.85
C ASN A 18 6.82 -14.38 -16.49
N THR A 19 7.63 -13.96 -15.52
CA THR A 19 7.54 -14.46 -14.15
C THR A 19 7.58 -13.28 -13.18
N GLN A 20 6.69 -13.30 -12.18
CA GLN A 20 6.72 -12.39 -11.04
C GLN A 20 6.82 -13.21 -9.76
N GLN A 21 7.84 -12.96 -8.95
CA GLN A 21 8.03 -13.60 -7.65
C GLN A 21 7.98 -12.55 -6.56
N ARG A 22 7.27 -12.85 -5.48
CA ARG A 22 7.12 -11.94 -4.35
C ARG A 22 7.44 -12.67 -3.06
N THR A 23 8.27 -12.04 -2.24
CA THR A 23 8.52 -12.46 -0.86
C THR A 23 8.18 -11.32 0.06
N LEU A 24 7.43 -11.59 1.12
CA LEU A 24 6.98 -10.59 2.07
C LEU A 24 7.34 -11.03 3.48
N LEU A 25 7.82 -10.09 4.29
CA LEU A 25 7.99 -10.26 5.74
C LEU A 25 7.22 -9.15 6.45
N GLY A 26 6.39 -9.53 7.42
CA GLY A 26 5.58 -8.61 8.21
C GLY A 26 5.63 -8.90 9.70
N LEU A 27 5.57 -7.86 10.50
CA LEU A 27 5.45 -7.93 11.96
C LEU A 27 4.38 -6.97 12.45
N SER A 28 3.77 -7.32 13.58
CA SER A 28 2.81 -6.48 14.27
C SER A 28 2.92 -6.67 15.76
N TYR A 29 2.60 -5.62 16.51
CA TYR A 29 2.64 -5.64 17.96
C TYR A 29 1.58 -4.71 18.53
N GLN A 30 0.89 -5.16 19.59
CA GLN A 30 -0.14 -4.38 20.29
C GLN A 30 0.46 -3.82 21.59
N ILE A 31 0.31 -2.52 21.79
CA ILE A 31 0.76 -1.79 22.98
C ILE A 31 -0.43 -0.97 23.49
N GLY A 32 -1.13 -1.50 24.49
CA GLY A 32 -2.34 -0.84 25.02
C GLY A 32 -3.35 -0.58 23.91
N PRO A 33 -3.78 0.68 23.67
CA PRO A 33 -4.74 1.01 22.61
C PRO A 33 -4.12 1.12 21.20
N VAL A 34 -2.80 0.94 21.05
CA VAL A 34 -2.10 1.12 19.77
C VAL A 34 -1.65 -0.22 19.20
N LYS A 35 -1.99 -0.48 17.94
CA LYS A 35 -1.45 -1.58 17.14
C LYS A 35 -0.43 -1.04 16.15
N ALA A 36 0.83 -1.44 16.26
CA ALA A 36 1.86 -1.12 15.28
C ALA A 36 2.02 -2.28 14.28
N LEU A 37 2.31 -1.95 13.02
CA LEU A 37 2.62 -2.89 11.95
C LEU A 37 3.77 -2.37 11.10
N ALA A 38 4.64 -3.27 10.66
CA ALA A 38 5.71 -2.95 9.74
C ALA A 38 6.03 -4.16 8.86
N GLY A 39 6.62 -3.91 7.70
CA GLY A 39 7.08 -4.99 6.86
C GLY A 39 7.82 -4.52 5.63
N LEU A 40 8.28 -5.51 4.89
CA LEU A 40 8.95 -5.34 3.61
C LEU A 40 8.51 -6.41 2.63
N ARG A 41 8.57 -6.08 1.35
CA ARG A 41 8.27 -6.99 0.24
C ARG A 41 9.33 -6.83 -0.83
N TRP A 42 9.97 -7.93 -1.19
CA TRP A 42 10.78 -8.04 -2.39
C TRP A 42 9.93 -8.56 -3.55
N LEU A 43 9.94 -7.83 -4.67
CA LEU A 43 9.32 -8.21 -5.94
C LEU A 43 10.43 -8.37 -6.98
N ASN A 44 10.50 -9.56 -7.57
CA ASN A 44 11.42 -9.89 -8.65
C ASN A 44 10.62 -10.28 -9.90
N THR A 45 10.73 -9.45 -10.93
CA THR A 45 10.07 -9.64 -12.22
C THR A 45 11.10 -10.06 -13.27
N ARG A 46 10.79 -11.07 -14.07
CA ARG A 46 11.65 -11.59 -15.16
C ARG A 46 10.88 -11.62 -16.47
N ASN A 47 11.58 -11.34 -17.57
CA ASN A 47 11.06 -11.33 -18.95
C ASN A 47 9.91 -10.33 -19.20
N THR A 48 9.66 -9.40 -18.27
CA THR A 48 8.75 -8.28 -18.44
C THR A 48 9.18 -7.10 -17.56
N ASP A 49 8.86 -5.89 -18.00
CA ASP A 49 9.20 -4.64 -17.29
C ASP A 49 8.03 -4.11 -16.44
N ALA A 50 6.88 -4.79 -16.47
CA ALA A 50 5.65 -4.33 -15.82
C ALA A 50 5.03 -5.41 -14.90
N PRO A 51 4.94 -5.17 -13.57
CA PRO A 51 5.59 -4.09 -12.83
C PRO A 51 7.12 -4.33 -12.70
N PRO A 52 7.92 -3.26 -12.61
CA PRO A 52 9.36 -3.38 -12.42
C PRO A 52 9.69 -4.04 -11.07
N SER A 53 10.82 -4.75 -11.04
CA SER A 53 11.36 -5.32 -9.80
C SER A 53 11.55 -4.22 -8.75
N SER A 54 11.19 -4.52 -7.49
CA SER A 54 11.19 -3.53 -6.43
C SER A 54 11.35 -4.11 -5.03
N TRP A 55 11.78 -3.24 -4.12
CA TRP A 55 11.53 -3.38 -2.69
C TRP A 55 10.41 -2.44 -2.29
N LEU A 56 9.47 -2.92 -1.48
CA LEU A 56 8.46 -2.10 -0.82
C LEU A 56 8.68 -2.21 0.67
N TYR A 57 8.80 -1.08 1.35
CA TYR A 57 8.87 -0.99 2.81
C TYR A 57 7.62 -0.28 3.30
N TRP A 58 7.04 -0.75 4.39
CA TRP A 58 5.94 -0.04 5.02
C TRP A 58 5.98 -0.11 6.54
N GLY A 59 5.38 0.90 7.15
CA GLY A 59 5.14 0.99 8.57
C GLY A 59 3.84 1.72 8.81
N GLY A 60 3.15 1.36 9.88
CA GLY A 60 1.91 2.00 10.25
C GLY A 60 1.50 1.68 11.67
N MET A 61 0.51 2.43 12.13
CA MET A 61 -0.11 2.19 13.43
C MET A 61 -1.60 2.49 13.36
N THR A 62 -2.36 1.80 14.20
CA THR A 62 -3.77 2.08 14.48
C THR A 62 -3.91 2.36 15.96
N TRP A 63 -4.49 3.51 16.30
CA TRP A 63 -4.81 3.89 17.68
C TRP A 63 -6.33 3.84 17.89
N GLN A 64 -6.76 3.00 18.83
CA GLN A 64 -8.13 3.00 19.35
C GLN A 64 -8.27 4.11 20.40
N VAL A 65 -8.75 5.28 19.98
CA VAL A 65 -8.85 6.46 20.85
C VAL A 65 -9.88 6.21 21.96
N ASN A 66 -11.03 5.65 21.60
CA ASN A 66 -12.09 5.18 22.50
C ASN A 66 -12.94 4.12 21.77
N ALA A 67 -14.01 3.60 22.38
CA ALA A 67 -14.80 2.52 21.79
C ALA A 67 -15.30 2.80 20.35
N PRO A 68 -15.86 3.97 20.01
CA PRO A 68 -16.29 4.26 18.65
C PRO A 68 -15.19 4.79 17.71
N LEU A 69 -14.13 5.45 18.20
CA LEU A 69 -13.16 6.16 17.35
C LEU A 69 -11.83 5.42 17.23
N SER A 70 -11.41 5.18 15.97
CA SER A 70 -10.06 4.70 15.63
C SER A 70 -9.37 5.59 14.60
N ILE A 71 -8.05 5.71 14.72
CA ILE A 71 -7.21 6.46 13.78
C ILE A 71 -6.07 5.57 13.32
N SER A 72 -5.89 5.42 12.01
CA SER A 72 -4.80 4.65 11.41
C SER A 72 -3.93 5.54 10.53
N ALA A 73 -2.62 5.42 10.68
CA ALA A 73 -1.65 6.11 9.83
C ALA A 73 -0.63 5.11 9.29
N SER A 74 -0.25 5.25 8.02
CA SER A 74 0.73 4.37 7.39
C SER A 74 1.58 5.11 6.36
N VAL A 75 2.80 4.63 6.18
CA VAL A 75 3.75 5.11 5.18
C VAL A 75 4.28 3.92 4.41
N TYR A 76 4.36 4.08 3.09
CA TYR A 76 4.87 3.10 2.15
C TYR A 76 5.97 3.74 1.33
N HIS A 77 7.11 3.09 1.20
CA HIS A 77 8.18 3.51 0.30
C HIS A 77 8.51 2.38 -0.65
N THR A 78 8.33 2.62 -1.94
CA THR A 78 8.76 1.68 -2.97
C THR A 78 10.12 2.13 -3.49
N HIS A 79 11.03 1.19 -3.71
CA HIS A 79 12.30 1.38 -4.39
C HIS A 79 12.33 0.45 -5.59
N PHE A 80 12.17 0.99 -6.79
CA PHE A 80 12.27 0.22 -8.03
C PHE A 80 13.73 0.06 -8.43
N ARG A 81 14.07 -1.10 -9.00
CA ARG A 81 15.45 -1.45 -9.34
C ARG A 81 16.04 -0.61 -10.49
N GLU A 82 15.20 -0.24 -11.46
CA GLU A 82 15.63 0.41 -12.72
C GLU A 82 15.17 1.87 -12.84
N SER A 83 14.51 2.45 -11.83
CA SER A 83 14.14 3.88 -11.84
C SER A 83 14.97 4.69 -10.84
N ASN A 84 15.26 5.94 -11.19
CA ASN A 84 16.10 6.90 -10.42
C ASN A 84 15.45 7.37 -9.10
N GLY A 85 14.81 6.46 -8.37
CA GLY A 85 14.03 6.72 -7.16
C GLY A 85 12.75 5.91 -7.17
N GLY A 86 12.05 5.95 -6.04
CA GLY A 86 10.74 5.33 -5.93
C GLY A 86 9.81 6.16 -5.04
N PRO A 87 8.49 6.00 -5.20
CA PRO A 87 7.51 6.84 -4.55
C PRO A 87 7.43 6.58 -3.05
N THR A 88 7.09 7.64 -2.31
CA THR A 88 6.65 7.52 -0.92
C THR A 88 5.18 7.88 -0.83
N MET A 89 4.37 7.00 -0.26
CA MET A 89 2.97 7.23 0.01
C MET A 89 2.72 7.33 1.51
N GLY A 90 1.99 8.35 1.94
CA GLY A 90 1.41 8.43 3.27
C GLY A 90 -0.11 8.26 3.18
N ALA A 91 -0.70 7.57 4.15
CA ALA A 91 -2.15 7.43 4.27
C ALA A 91 -2.60 7.61 5.72
N LEU A 92 -3.73 8.29 5.90
CA LEU A 92 -4.40 8.52 7.18
C LEU A 92 -5.87 8.12 7.03
N LEU A 93 -6.37 7.33 7.97
CA LEU A 93 -7.76 6.91 8.06
C LEU A 93 -8.30 7.26 9.45
N VAL A 94 -9.46 7.89 9.49
CA VAL A 94 -10.26 8.10 10.71
C VAL A 94 -11.57 7.36 10.52
N ASP A 95 -11.91 6.48 11.45
CA ASP A 95 -13.11 5.64 11.42
C ASP A 95 -13.88 5.82 12.74
N TYR A 96 -15.17 6.11 12.62
CA TYR A 96 -16.07 6.33 13.76
C TYR A 96 -17.30 5.42 13.66
N ALA A 97 -17.41 4.48 14.60
CA ALA A 97 -18.56 3.59 14.71
C ALA A 97 -19.78 4.34 15.28
N LEU A 98 -20.81 4.51 14.45
CA LEU A 98 -22.13 4.98 14.88
C LEU A 98 -22.90 3.88 15.63
N SER A 99 -22.66 2.62 15.27
CA SER A 99 -23.22 1.43 15.92
C SER A 99 -22.30 0.22 15.68
N LYS A 100 -22.67 -0.96 16.20
CA LYS A 100 -21.99 -2.23 15.87
C LYS A 100 -22.05 -2.58 14.37
N ARG A 101 -22.97 -1.98 13.62
CA ARG A 101 -23.27 -2.28 12.21
C ARG A 101 -23.01 -1.09 11.28
N THR A 102 -22.76 0.10 11.80
CA THR A 102 -22.61 1.30 10.98
C THR A 102 -21.41 2.10 11.43
N ASP A 103 -20.56 2.48 10.50
CA ASP A 103 -19.48 3.43 10.72
C ASP A 103 -19.47 4.51 9.63
N VAL A 104 -18.85 5.64 9.97
CA VAL A 104 -18.48 6.70 9.03
C VAL A 104 -16.97 6.83 9.05
N TYR A 105 -16.38 7.07 7.88
CA TYR A 105 -14.94 7.14 7.78
C TYR A 105 -14.49 8.23 6.81
N ALA A 106 -13.28 8.72 7.06
CA ALA A 106 -12.56 9.64 6.19
C ALA A 106 -11.12 9.14 6.01
N GLU A 107 -10.69 9.02 4.77
CA GLU A 107 -9.34 8.59 4.39
C GLU A 107 -8.70 9.67 3.52
N GLY A 108 -7.43 9.99 3.80
CA GLY A 108 -6.60 10.84 2.99
C GLY A 108 -5.27 10.15 2.67
N ALA A 109 -4.85 10.20 1.41
CA ALA A 109 -3.58 9.66 0.97
C ALA A 109 -2.84 10.66 0.07
N TYR A 110 -1.51 10.60 0.14
CA TYR A 110 -0.61 11.41 -0.69
C TYR A 110 0.55 10.56 -1.19
N VAL A 111 0.80 10.59 -2.50
CA VAL A 111 1.95 9.95 -3.14
C VAL A 111 2.92 11.01 -3.62
N ALA A 112 4.12 11.01 -3.05
CA ALA A 112 5.26 11.77 -3.50
C ALA A 112 6.09 10.94 -4.50
N ASN A 113 6.06 11.32 -5.77
CA ASN A 113 6.90 10.75 -6.81
C ASN A 113 8.26 11.46 -6.89
N ARG A 114 9.26 10.79 -7.46
CA ARG A 114 10.58 11.37 -7.73
C ARG A 114 10.92 11.23 -9.20
N SER A 115 11.38 12.33 -9.81
CA SER A 115 11.95 12.44 -11.17
C SER A 115 11.18 11.69 -12.27
N THR A 116 11.31 10.37 -12.33
CA THR A 116 10.78 9.49 -13.38
C THR A 116 9.59 8.63 -12.93
N THR A 117 9.24 8.60 -11.64
CA THR A 117 8.15 7.74 -11.14
C THR A 117 6.79 8.40 -11.33
N ASN A 118 5.76 7.59 -11.59
CA ASN A 118 4.41 8.05 -11.93
C ASN A 118 3.34 7.25 -11.19
N VAL A 119 3.60 6.90 -9.94
CA VAL A 119 2.68 6.07 -9.15
C VAL A 119 1.54 6.93 -8.62
N GLY A 120 0.31 6.50 -8.88
CA GLY A 120 -0.87 7.11 -8.31
C GLY A 120 -1.31 6.42 -7.01
N ILE A 121 -2.29 7.01 -6.33
CA ILE A 121 -2.90 6.45 -5.11
C ILE A 121 -3.53 5.07 -5.37
N ARG A 122 -3.93 4.81 -6.61
CA ARG A 122 -4.50 3.50 -7.04
C ARG A 122 -3.45 2.50 -7.53
N GLY A 123 -2.17 2.87 -7.56
CA GLY A 123 -1.07 2.00 -8.00
C GLY A 123 -0.25 2.57 -9.17
N THR A 124 0.69 1.75 -9.66
CA THR A 124 1.57 2.06 -10.80
C THR A 124 0.81 1.99 -12.13
N GLY A 125 0.98 2.97 -13.02
CA GLY A 125 0.44 2.92 -14.39
C GLY A 125 -0.96 3.51 -14.58
N VAL A 126 -1.46 4.26 -13.60
CA VAL A 126 -2.76 4.97 -13.67
C VAL A 126 -2.51 6.48 -13.56
N ASP A 127 -2.60 7.16 -14.70
CA ASP A 127 -2.95 8.58 -14.89
C ASP A 127 -2.14 9.69 -14.18
N VAL A 128 -0.98 9.40 -13.58
CA VAL A 128 -0.09 10.43 -13.02
C VAL A 128 1.04 10.74 -14.00
N VAL A 129 1.30 12.01 -14.27
CA VAL A 129 2.46 12.44 -15.07
C VAL A 129 3.74 12.11 -14.31
N ALA A 130 4.79 11.63 -14.99
CA ALA A 130 6.06 11.31 -14.35
C ALA A 130 6.61 12.49 -13.53
N GLY A 131 7.04 12.20 -12.30
CA GLY A 131 7.53 13.18 -11.33
C GLY A 131 6.44 13.95 -10.58
N MET A 132 5.16 13.83 -10.97
CA MET A 132 4.07 14.53 -10.32
C MET A 132 3.52 13.76 -9.12
N ASN A 133 3.12 14.51 -8.09
CA ASN A 133 2.54 13.95 -6.88
C ASN A 133 1.02 13.86 -7.01
N GLN A 134 0.39 12.97 -6.25
CA GLN A 134 -1.07 12.82 -6.24
C GLN A 134 -1.60 12.80 -4.81
N ALA A 135 -2.67 13.56 -4.56
CA ALA A 135 -3.45 13.53 -3.33
C ALA A 135 -4.84 12.97 -3.61
N GLY A 136 -5.44 12.31 -2.63
CA GLY A 136 -6.75 11.69 -2.75
C GLY A 136 -7.41 11.64 -1.39
N VAL A 137 -8.71 11.91 -1.38
CA VAL A 137 -9.54 11.90 -0.17
C VAL A 137 -10.79 11.10 -0.47
N THR A 138 -11.18 10.25 0.48
CA THR A 138 -12.44 9.50 0.46
C THR A 138 -13.16 9.76 1.77
N VAL A 139 -14.47 9.98 1.68
CA VAL A 139 -15.37 9.98 2.84
C VAL A 139 -16.50 9.02 2.56
N GLY A 140 -16.94 8.27 3.55
CA GLY A 140 -17.93 7.23 3.32
C GLY A 140 -18.64 6.76 4.57
N ILE A 141 -19.64 5.92 4.34
CA ILE A 141 -20.42 5.22 5.36
C ILE A 141 -20.37 3.74 5.01
N ARG A 142 -20.09 2.88 5.98
CA ARG A 142 -20.17 1.42 5.84
C ARG A 142 -21.29 0.90 6.73
N HIS A 143 -22.13 0.02 6.18
CA HIS A 143 -23.24 -0.62 6.90
C HIS A 143 -23.25 -2.14 6.70
N LEU A 144 -23.35 -2.90 7.79
CA LEU A 144 -23.38 -4.35 7.81
C LEU A 144 -24.78 -4.87 8.19
N PHE A 145 -25.38 -5.66 7.28
CA PHE A 145 -26.72 -6.25 7.42
C PHE A 145 -26.69 -7.60 8.15
#